data_AF-A0A367KLE0-F1
#
_entry.id   AF-A0A367KLE0-F1
#
_cell.length_a   1.000
_cell.length_b   1.000
_cell.length_c   1.000
_cell.angle_alpha   90.00
_cell.angle_beta   90.00
_cell.angle_gamma   90.00
#
_symmetry.space_group_name_H-M   'P 1'
#
loop_
_entity.id
_entity.type
_entity.pdbx_description
1 polymer ?
#
loop_
_entity_poly.entity_id
_entity_poly.type
_entity_poly.pdbx_seq_one_letter_code
_entity_poly.pdbx_strand_id
1 'polypeptide(L)'
;MRIIFLMPFNPIISIVIRGTQGLKLRSGDGACQATKNALALLKKEFGVQSTQRIYGRKIDLMVVDQKHKMELCSTEWKKKNVSVETLLCQQTKNLRVSKCILKKIVELDISLPELQSLSIDIMDWRGFDGYILQMQRVNGVYLVNLNSTLHIPTHTNQIRNFKDTLISLFKWKDKLVELQDTISFAKAASSSSISFNGIINARKRSPSPEDFTFFSPKRSH
;
A
#
# COMPACT_ATOMS: atom_id res chain seq x y z
N MET A 1 17.05 -4.22 20.61
CA MET A 1 17.56 -2.96 20.02
C MET A 1 17.98 -3.23 18.56
N ARG A 2 17.05 -3.08 17.59
CA ARG A 2 17.27 -3.38 16.15
C ARG A 2 16.99 -2.16 15.24
N ILE A 3 16.71 -0.99 15.83
CA ILE A 3 16.10 0.15 15.14
C ILE A 3 17.12 1.08 14.45
N ILE A 4 18.40 1.03 14.83
CA ILE A 4 19.38 2.04 14.38
C ILE A 4 20.07 1.67 13.05
N PHE A 5 20.09 0.39 12.65
CA PHE A 5 20.95 -0.07 11.54
C PHE A 5 20.24 -0.29 10.19
N LEU A 6 18.93 -0.06 10.08
CA LEU A 6 18.17 -0.54 8.91
C LEU A 6 17.77 0.50 7.85
N MET A 7 17.85 1.82 8.06
CA MET A 7 17.33 2.73 7.02
C MET A 7 18.04 4.09 6.92
N PRO A 8 19.16 4.19 6.18
CA PRO A 8 19.62 5.49 5.66
C PRO A 8 18.56 6.18 4.78
N PHE A 9 17.55 5.45 4.29
CA PHE A 9 16.49 5.99 3.42
C PHE A 9 15.27 6.57 4.15
N ASN A 10 14.97 6.12 5.37
CA ASN A 10 13.83 6.66 6.12
C ASN A 10 13.93 8.19 6.36
N PRO A 11 15.12 8.76 6.65
CA PRO A 11 15.32 10.20 6.65
C PRO A 11 15.00 10.86 5.29
N ILE A 12 15.38 10.25 4.16
CA ILE A 12 15.12 10.78 2.82
C ILE A 12 13.60 10.84 2.55
N ILE A 13 12.88 9.74 2.77
CA ILE A 13 11.41 9.73 2.61
C ILE A 13 10.77 10.77 3.55
N SER A 14 11.22 10.83 4.81
CA SER A 14 10.73 11.80 5.79
C SER A 14 10.93 13.25 5.34
N ILE A 15 12.06 13.56 4.68
CA ILE A 15 12.31 14.86 4.08
C ILE A 15 11.39 15.11 2.88
N VAL A 16 11.26 14.13 1.97
CA VAL A 16 10.42 14.27 0.76
C VAL A 16 8.97 14.58 1.13
N ILE A 17 8.39 13.89 2.10
CA ILE A 17 7.00 14.11 2.50
C ILE A 17 6.83 15.25 3.52
N ARG A 18 7.93 15.85 4.00
CA ARG A 18 7.88 16.90 5.03
C ARG A 18 7.03 18.07 4.57
N GLY A 19 6.20 18.60 5.47
CA GLY A 19 5.33 19.74 5.18
C GLY A 19 4.12 19.39 4.30
N THR A 20 3.96 18.12 3.89
CA THR A 20 2.75 17.69 3.18
C THR A 20 1.65 17.37 4.19
N GLN A 21 0.56 18.14 4.14
CA GLN A 21 -0.51 18.04 5.14
C GLN A 21 -1.22 16.68 5.06
N GLY A 22 -1.38 16.03 6.22
CA GLY A 22 -2.15 14.80 6.35
C GLY A 22 -1.45 13.53 5.87
N LEU A 23 -0.28 13.58 5.23
CA LEU A 23 0.56 12.39 5.04
C LEU A 23 1.33 12.05 6.32
N LYS A 24 1.46 10.75 6.63
CA LYS A 24 2.26 10.26 7.76
C LYS A 24 3.04 9.02 7.41
N LEU A 25 4.28 8.96 7.90
CA LEU A 25 5.05 7.73 7.95
C LEU A 25 4.68 6.93 9.20
N ARG A 26 4.28 5.68 8.98
CA ARG A 26 4.19 4.65 10.01
C ARG A 26 5.35 3.69 9.83
N SER A 27 6.41 3.93 10.59
CA SER A 27 7.61 3.08 10.63
C SER A 27 7.51 2.05 11.75
N GLY A 28 8.14 0.89 11.56
CA GLY A 28 8.30 -0.13 12.59
C GLY A 28 7.10 -1.09 12.64
N ASP A 29 7.22 -2.22 11.95
CA ASP A 29 6.42 -3.44 12.12
C ASP A 29 4.88 -3.24 12.24
N GLY A 30 4.37 -2.14 11.68
CA GLY A 30 2.98 -1.75 11.76
C GLY A 30 2.13 -2.69 10.92
N ALA A 31 1.10 -3.28 11.52
CA ALA A 31 0.19 -4.17 10.80
C ALA A 31 -0.68 -3.35 9.82
N CYS A 32 -0.67 -3.76 8.55
CA CYS A 32 -1.55 -3.22 7.51
C CYS A 32 -3.01 -3.61 7.79
N GLN A 33 -3.89 -2.63 8.00
CA GLN A 33 -5.29 -2.88 8.30
C GLN A 33 -6.03 -3.44 7.08
N ALA A 34 -5.68 -3.01 5.87
CA ALA A 34 -6.26 -3.55 4.63
C ALA A 34 -6.08 -5.08 4.54
N THR A 35 -4.88 -5.59 4.85
CA THR A 35 -4.64 -7.04 4.88
C THR A 35 -5.38 -7.75 6.01
N LYS A 36 -5.53 -7.10 7.17
CA LYS A 36 -6.32 -7.65 8.29
C LYS A 36 -7.79 -7.81 7.90
N ASN A 37 -8.35 -6.80 7.23
CA ASN A 37 -9.74 -6.82 6.74
C ASN A 37 -9.93 -7.91 5.69
N ALA A 38 -9.01 -8.01 4.72
CA ALA A 38 -9.04 -9.07 3.72
C ALA A 38 -9.05 -10.45 4.39
N LEU A 39 -8.10 -10.73 5.30
CA LEU A 39 -8.05 -12.00 6.04
C LEU A 39 -9.32 -12.31 6.83
N ALA A 40 -9.94 -11.29 7.43
CA ALA A 40 -11.21 -11.47 8.15
C ALA A 40 -12.36 -11.86 7.22
N LEU A 41 -12.42 -11.26 6.02
CA LEU A 41 -13.39 -11.62 5.01
C LEU A 41 -13.19 -13.07 4.54
N LEU A 42 -11.95 -13.47 4.27
CA LEU A 42 -11.66 -14.84 3.82
C LEU A 42 -12.05 -15.88 4.86
N LYS A 43 -11.70 -15.67 6.14
CA LYS A 43 -12.10 -16.61 7.20
C LYS A 43 -13.63 -16.76 7.28
N LYS A 44 -14.36 -15.65 7.07
CA LYS A 44 -15.82 -15.65 7.06
C LYS A 44 -16.38 -16.41 5.86
N GLU A 45 -15.86 -16.16 4.66
CA GLU A 45 -16.32 -16.81 3.42
C GLU A 45 -16.08 -18.32 3.42
N PHE A 46 -14.92 -18.77 3.93
CA PHE A 46 -14.55 -20.19 3.97
C PHE A 46 -14.96 -20.90 5.27
N GLY A 47 -15.82 -20.29 6.09
CA GLY A 47 -16.39 -20.94 7.29
C GLY A 47 -15.35 -21.33 8.36
N VAL A 48 -14.15 -20.75 8.33
CA VAL A 48 -13.09 -21.08 9.29
C VAL A 48 -13.40 -20.41 10.62
N GLN A 49 -14.11 -21.13 11.51
CA GLN A 49 -14.33 -20.74 12.91
C GLN A 49 -13.03 -20.82 13.72
N SER A 50 -12.09 -19.95 13.41
CA SER A 50 -10.83 -19.84 14.13
C SER A 50 -10.99 -18.81 15.25
N THR A 51 -10.87 -19.26 16.51
CA THR A 51 -10.75 -18.40 17.70
C THR A 51 -9.48 -17.55 17.71
N GLN A 52 -8.58 -17.74 16.74
CA GLN A 52 -7.31 -17.04 16.66
C GLN A 52 -7.49 -15.59 16.21
N ARG A 53 -6.90 -14.67 16.98
CA ARG A 53 -6.80 -13.24 16.63
C ARG A 53 -6.24 -13.06 15.22
N ILE A 54 -6.93 -12.25 14.42
CA ILE A 54 -6.50 -11.91 13.05
C ILE A 54 -5.55 -10.72 13.11
N TYR A 55 -4.36 -10.90 12.54
CA TYR A 55 -3.34 -9.86 12.45
C TYR A 55 -3.11 -9.48 11.00
N GLY A 56 -2.96 -8.18 10.74
CA GLY A 56 -2.50 -7.69 9.44
C GLY A 56 -1.03 -8.01 9.22
N ARG A 57 -0.61 -8.00 7.96
CA ARG A 57 0.81 -8.12 7.59
C ARG A 57 1.55 -6.89 8.10
N LYS A 58 2.63 -7.13 8.86
CA LYS A 58 3.57 -6.08 9.27
C LYS A 58 4.35 -5.59 8.05
N ILE A 59 4.53 -4.28 7.92
CA ILE A 59 5.28 -3.64 6.84
C ILE A 59 6.36 -2.76 7.46
N ASP A 60 7.53 -2.68 6.83
CA ASP A 60 8.67 -1.93 7.35
C ASP A 60 8.38 -0.43 7.43
N LEU A 61 7.84 0.15 6.35
CA LEU A 61 7.36 1.53 6.31
C LEU A 61 6.04 1.62 5.52
N MET A 62 5.12 2.41 6.03
CA MET A 62 3.86 2.67 5.36
C MET A 62 3.56 4.16 5.33
N VAL A 63 3.07 4.65 4.20
CA VAL A 63 2.49 5.99 4.11
C VAL A 63 0.99 5.87 4.33
N VAL A 64 0.46 6.70 5.23
CA VAL A 64 -0.96 6.75 5.55
C VAL A 64 -1.47 8.17 5.44
N ASP A 65 -2.72 8.31 4.99
CA ASP A 65 -3.50 9.53 5.20
C ASP A 65 -4.01 9.56 6.65
N GLN A 66 -3.61 10.58 7.39
CA GLN A 66 -3.99 10.80 8.77
C GLN A 66 -5.48 11.11 8.92
N LYS A 67 -6.05 11.88 7.99
CA LYS A 67 -7.43 12.36 8.07
C LYS A 67 -8.40 11.18 8.02
N HIS A 68 -8.23 10.31 7.03
CA HIS A 68 -9.11 9.17 6.82
C HIS A 68 -8.59 7.85 7.40
N LYS A 69 -7.40 7.86 8.00
CA LYS A 69 -6.69 6.68 8.53
C LYS A 69 -6.56 5.58 7.46
N MET A 70 -6.26 5.99 6.23
CA MET A 70 -6.16 5.10 5.08
C MET A 70 -4.70 4.81 4.75
N GLU A 71 -4.39 3.55 4.51
CA GLU A 71 -3.12 3.15 3.92
C GLU A 71 -3.03 3.62 2.47
N LEU A 72 -1.89 4.18 2.06
CA LEU A 72 -1.67 4.71 0.71
C LEU A 72 -0.57 3.97 -0.06
N CYS A 73 0.53 3.64 0.62
CA CYS A 73 1.70 2.99 0.02
C CYS A 73 2.40 2.09 1.03
N SER A 74 2.93 0.96 0.57
CA SER A 74 3.75 0.03 1.35
C SER A 74 5.19 -0.01 0.84
N THR A 75 6.14 0.06 1.77
CA THR A 75 7.57 -0.02 1.48
C THR A 75 8.27 -1.09 2.31
N GLU A 76 9.09 -1.92 1.67
CA GLU A 76 9.83 -3.03 2.29
C GLU A 76 11.32 -2.99 1.94
N TRP A 77 12.17 -3.42 2.87
CA TRP A 77 13.62 -3.46 2.71
C TRP A 77 14.17 -4.85 2.91
N LYS A 78 15.16 -5.20 2.09
CA LYS A 78 15.96 -6.41 2.22
C LYS A 78 17.44 -6.05 2.15
N LYS A 79 18.28 -6.88 2.78
CA LYS A 79 19.73 -6.69 2.75
C LYS A 79 20.25 -6.89 1.32
N LYS A 80 21.38 -6.24 1.01
CA LYS A 80 22.02 -6.32 -0.32
C LYS A 80 22.31 -7.77 -0.75
N ASN A 81 22.75 -8.61 0.18
CA ASN A 81 23.16 -9.99 -0.06
C ASN A 81 22.03 -11.03 -0.04
N VAL A 82 20.76 -10.61 -0.03
CA VAL A 82 19.62 -11.54 -0.12
C VAL A 82 19.55 -12.14 -1.53
N SER A 83 19.16 -13.42 -1.62
CA SER A 83 19.00 -14.14 -2.89
C SER A 83 17.87 -13.57 -3.76
N VAL A 84 17.92 -13.80 -5.07
CA VAL A 84 16.90 -13.30 -6.01
C VAL A 84 15.53 -13.92 -5.70
N GLU A 85 15.48 -15.21 -5.38
CA GLU A 85 14.26 -15.94 -5.03
C GLU A 85 13.60 -15.34 -3.78
N THR A 86 14.43 -14.97 -2.80
CA THR A 86 13.92 -14.32 -1.58
C THR A 86 13.37 -12.94 -1.90
N LEU A 87 14.01 -12.16 -2.78
CA LEU A 87 13.50 -10.86 -3.22
C LEU A 87 12.17 -10.99 -3.94
N LEU A 88 12.04 -11.91 -4.90
CA LEU A 88 10.80 -12.17 -5.61
C LEU A 88 9.67 -12.62 -4.66
N CYS A 89 9.99 -13.47 -3.69
CA CYS A 89 9.03 -13.89 -2.67
C CYS A 89 8.53 -12.69 -1.83
N GLN A 90 9.41 -11.74 -1.50
CA GLN A 90 9.08 -10.57 -0.70
C GLN A 90 8.33 -9.51 -1.51
N GLN A 91 8.75 -9.27 -2.75
CA GLN A 91 8.02 -8.45 -3.71
C GLN A 91 6.58 -8.97 -3.87
N THR A 92 6.40 -10.28 -4.09
CA THR A 92 5.06 -10.90 -4.18
C THR A 92 4.23 -10.70 -2.90
N LYS A 93 4.86 -10.67 -1.72
CA LYS A 93 4.17 -10.34 -0.46
C LYS A 93 3.77 -8.87 -0.42
N ASN A 94 4.63 -7.95 -0.86
CA ASN A 94 4.32 -6.54 -0.90
C ASN A 94 3.20 -6.24 -1.91
N LEU A 95 3.25 -6.83 -3.12
CA LEU A 95 2.18 -6.75 -4.12
C LEU A 95 0.81 -7.19 -3.56
N ARG A 96 0.76 -8.29 -2.79
CA ARG A 96 -0.49 -8.72 -2.14
C ARG A 96 -1.01 -7.71 -1.11
N VAL A 97 -0.12 -7.07 -0.36
CA VAL A 97 -0.47 -6.02 0.60
C VAL A 97 -1.06 -4.82 -0.14
N SER A 98 -0.37 -4.37 -1.18
CA SER A 98 -0.78 -3.25 -2.01
C SER A 98 -2.10 -3.53 -2.73
N LYS A 99 -2.32 -4.74 -3.25
CA LYS A 99 -3.62 -5.16 -3.79
C LYS A 99 -4.74 -4.94 -2.78
N CYS A 100 -4.54 -5.35 -1.53
CA CYS A 100 -5.55 -5.12 -0.48
C CYS A 100 -5.76 -3.63 -0.18
N ILE A 101 -4.70 -2.81 -0.23
CA ILE A 101 -4.79 -1.36 -0.05
C ILE A 101 -5.61 -0.73 -1.18
N LEU A 102 -5.25 -1.01 -2.44
CA LEU A 102 -5.97 -0.49 -3.61
C LEU A 102 -7.43 -0.92 -3.59
N LYS A 103 -7.70 -2.21 -3.37
CA LYS A 103 -9.07 -2.75 -3.25
C LYS A 103 -9.89 -1.96 -2.22
N LYS A 104 -9.35 -1.75 -1.03
CA LYS A 104 -10.02 -1.00 0.05
C LYS A 104 -10.31 0.46 -0.35
N ILE A 105 -9.47 1.08 -1.18
CA ILE A 105 -9.69 2.45 -1.67
C ILE A 105 -10.77 2.48 -2.75
N VAL A 106 -10.71 1.57 -3.72
CA VAL A 106 -11.72 1.43 -4.79
C VAL A 106 -13.10 1.12 -4.21
N GLU A 107 -13.16 0.35 -3.13
CA GLU A 107 -14.41 0.00 -2.43
C GLU A 107 -15.01 1.17 -1.61
N LEU A 108 -14.35 2.33 -1.51
CA LEU A 108 -14.93 3.52 -0.86
C LEU A 108 -16.18 4.02 -1.60
N ASP A 109 -16.13 4.00 -2.93
CA ASP A 109 -17.28 4.24 -3.79
C ASP A 109 -17.04 3.58 -5.16
N ILE A 110 -17.71 2.46 -5.38
CA ILE A 110 -17.56 1.67 -6.61
C ILE A 110 -18.12 2.43 -7.83
N SER A 111 -19.02 3.40 -7.60
CA SER A 111 -19.64 4.17 -8.67
C SER A 111 -18.78 5.31 -9.20
N LEU A 112 -17.72 5.71 -8.48
CA LEU A 112 -16.82 6.79 -8.90
C LEU A 112 -15.78 6.30 -9.92
N PRO A 113 -15.80 6.80 -11.16
CA PRO A 113 -14.82 6.41 -12.19
C PRO A 113 -13.38 6.73 -11.78
N GLU A 114 -13.16 7.82 -11.04
CA GLU A 114 -11.84 8.25 -10.58
C GLU A 114 -11.18 7.18 -9.72
N LEU A 115 -11.97 6.51 -8.87
CA LEU A 115 -11.49 5.39 -8.04
C LEU A 115 -11.22 4.14 -8.88
N GLN A 116 -11.97 3.89 -9.96
CA GLN A 116 -11.73 2.73 -10.83
C GLN A 116 -10.45 2.88 -11.65
N SER A 117 -10.12 4.10 -12.09
CA SER A 117 -8.88 4.38 -12.81
C SER A 117 -7.65 4.54 -11.91
N LEU A 118 -7.85 4.58 -10.59
CA LEU A 118 -6.79 4.87 -9.63
C LEU A 118 -5.67 3.83 -9.66
N SER A 119 -4.44 4.31 -9.45
CA SER A 119 -3.29 3.44 -9.21
C SER A 119 -2.57 3.83 -7.92
N ILE A 120 -1.95 2.86 -7.27
CA ILE A 120 -1.08 3.08 -6.11
C ILE A 120 0.35 2.70 -6.44
N ASP A 121 1.28 3.34 -5.76
CA ASP A 121 2.70 3.03 -5.86
C ASP A 121 3.14 2.13 -4.70
N ILE A 122 4.10 1.26 -5.02
CA ILE A 122 4.65 0.22 -4.15
C ILE A 122 6.16 0.36 -4.25
N MET A 123 6.87 0.32 -3.14
CA MET A 123 8.31 0.56 -3.15
C MET A 123 9.04 -0.60 -2.47
N ASP A 124 10.03 -1.17 -3.14
CA ASP A 124 10.84 -2.27 -2.59
C ASP A 124 12.33 -1.93 -2.73
N TRP A 125 13.11 -2.31 -1.71
CA TRP A 125 14.53 -2.01 -1.61
C TRP A 125 15.38 -3.25 -1.37
N ARG A 126 16.52 -3.31 -2.04
CA ARG A 126 17.62 -4.26 -1.82
C ARG A 126 18.91 -3.48 -1.53
N GLY A 127 19.23 -3.32 -0.25
CA GLY A 127 20.35 -2.47 0.16
C GLY A 127 20.10 -1.00 -0.19
N PHE A 128 20.91 -0.44 -1.08
CA PHE A 128 20.83 0.95 -1.53
C PHE A 128 20.10 1.12 -2.87
N ASP A 129 19.72 0.01 -3.50
CA ASP A 129 18.98 -0.02 -4.76
C ASP A 129 17.52 -0.33 -4.46
N GLY A 130 16.61 0.34 -5.16
CA GLY A 130 15.17 0.13 -5.01
C GLY A 130 14.43 0.39 -6.30
N TYR A 131 13.12 0.20 -6.25
CA TYR A 131 12.24 0.51 -7.36
C TYR A 131 10.85 0.88 -6.86
N ILE A 132 10.13 1.62 -7.69
CA ILE A 132 8.71 1.91 -7.54
C ILE A 132 7.97 1.09 -8.58
N LEU A 133 7.05 0.26 -8.13
CA LEU A 133 6.05 -0.39 -8.97
C LEU A 133 4.75 0.37 -8.85
N GLN A 134 4.02 0.48 -9.94
CA GLN A 134 2.68 1.04 -9.98
C GLN A 134 1.68 -0.08 -10.19
N MET A 135 0.65 -0.14 -9.34
CA MET A 135 -0.44 -1.10 -9.42
C MET A 135 -1.76 -0.41 -9.74
N GLN A 136 -2.48 -0.92 -10.73
CA GLN A 136 -3.81 -0.46 -11.13
C GLN A 136 -4.74 -1.66 -11.32
N ARG A 137 -6.04 -1.48 -11.07
CA ARG A 137 -7.07 -2.48 -11.40
C ARG A 137 -7.65 -2.16 -12.77
N VAL A 138 -7.54 -3.09 -13.72
CA VAL A 138 -8.05 -2.97 -15.07
C VAL A 138 -8.85 -4.22 -15.40
N ASN A 139 -10.13 -4.08 -15.75
CA ASN A 139 -11.02 -5.18 -16.12
C ASN A 139 -11.02 -6.34 -15.10
N GLY A 140 -11.04 -6.01 -13.79
CA GLY A 140 -11.04 -7.00 -12.72
C GLY A 140 -9.67 -7.58 -12.36
N VAL A 141 -8.63 -7.34 -13.16
CA VAL A 141 -7.26 -7.83 -12.94
C VAL A 141 -6.37 -6.70 -12.41
N TYR A 142 -5.36 -7.03 -11.61
CA TYR A 142 -4.38 -6.08 -11.10
C TYR A 142 -3.14 -6.11 -11.99
N LEU A 143 -2.91 -5.02 -12.71
CA LEU A 143 -1.71 -4.82 -13.52
C LEU A 143 -0.65 -4.12 -12.69
N VAL A 144 0.60 -4.57 -12.84
CA VAL A 144 1.75 -4.02 -12.12
C VAL A 144 2.86 -3.72 -13.11
N ASN A 145 3.28 -2.45 -13.16
CA ASN A 145 4.34 -1.99 -14.04
C ASN A 145 5.49 -1.39 -13.23
N LEU A 146 6.72 -1.55 -13.72
CA LEU A 146 7.87 -0.82 -13.19
C LEU A 146 7.71 0.66 -13.54
N ASN A 147 7.63 1.52 -12.52
CA ASN A 147 7.51 2.97 -12.70
C ASN A 147 8.88 3.65 -12.69
N SER A 148 9.73 3.30 -11.73
CA SER A 148 11.05 3.94 -11.58
C SER A 148 12.04 3.05 -10.84
N THR A 149 13.32 3.20 -11.14
CA THR A 149 14.42 2.63 -10.33
C THR A 149 15.00 3.71 -9.43
N LEU A 150 15.39 3.33 -8.22
CA LEU A 150 15.91 4.22 -7.20
C LEU A 150 17.29 3.74 -6.77
N HIS A 151 18.19 4.69 -6.50
CA HIS A 151 19.55 4.40 -6.05
C HIS A 151 20.00 5.45 -5.04
N ILE A 152 20.44 5.00 -3.87
CA ILE A 152 21.05 5.85 -2.85
C ILE A 152 22.57 5.83 -3.06
N PRO A 153 23.21 6.97 -3.32
CA PRO A 153 24.65 7.06 -3.45
C PRO A 153 25.36 6.53 -2.21
N THR A 154 26.34 5.67 -2.45
CA THR A 154 27.29 5.20 -1.43
C THR A 154 28.64 5.90 -1.55
N HIS A 155 28.88 6.59 -2.67
CA HIS A 155 30.11 7.32 -2.99
C HIS A 155 29.78 8.67 -3.62
N THR A 156 30.68 9.65 -3.51
CA THR A 156 30.48 11.02 -4.00
C THR A 156 30.29 11.11 -5.51
N ASN A 157 30.96 10.24 -6.27
CA ASN A 157 30.83 10.16 -7.73
C ASN A 157 29.43 9.68 -8.20
N GLN A 158 28.61 9.09 -7.31
CA GLN A 158 27.24 8.64 -7.61
C GLN A 158 26.18 9.71 -7.37
N ILE A 159 26.53 10.86 -6.78
CA ILE A 159 25.58 11.94 -6.43
C ILE A 159 24.82 12.45 -7.67
N ARG A 160 25.46 12.50 -8.84
CA ARG A 160 24.80 12.94 -10.08
C ARG A 160 23.59 12.05 -10.42
N ASN A 161 23.70 10.75 -10.19
CA ASN A 161 22.64 9.77 -10.47
C ASN A 161 21.54 9.78 -9.38
N PHE A 162 21.78 10.42 -8.24
CA PHE A 162 20.77 10.56 -7.19
C PHE A 162 19.63 11.50 -7.57
N LYS A 163 19.90 12.43 -8.49
CA LYS A 163 18.91 13.39 -8.97
C LYS A 163 17.65 12.69 -9.50
N ASP A 164 17.83 11.60 -10.25
CA ASP A 164 16.71 10.84 -10.83
C ASP A 164 15.90 10.12 -9.75
N THR A 165 16.58 9.66 -8.69
CA THR A 165 15.92 9.10 -7.50
C THR A 165 15.08 10.17 -6.80
N LEU A 166 15.61 11.37 -6.60
CA LEU A 166 14.87 12.48 -5.99
C LEU A 166 13.65 12.87 -6.83
N ILE A 167 13.81 13.01 -8.15
CA ILE A 167 12.69 13.29 -9.08
C ILE A 167 11.60 12.23 -8.95
N SER A 168 11.98 10.95 -8.94
CA SER A 168 11.05 9.84 -8.80
C SER A 168 10.31 9.87 -7.45
N LEU A 169 11.01 10.24 -6.37
CA LEU A 169 10.39 10.37 -5.04
C LEU A 169 9.46 11.58 -4.92
N PHE A 170 9.74 12.69 -5.59
CA PHE A 170 8.82 13.83 -5.63
C PHE A 170 7.57 13.49 -6.45
N LYS A 171 7.71 12.83 -7.61
CA LYS A 171 6.55 12.32 -8.37
C LYS A 171 5.70 11.36 -7.55
N TRP A 172 6.35 10.46 -6.83
CA TRP A 172 5.68 9.55 -5.89
C TRP A 172 4.93 10.29 -4.79
N LYS A 173 5.52 11.33 -4.20
CA LYS A 173 4.86 12.19 -3.21
C LYS A 173 3.63 12.89 -3.78
N ASP A 174 3.75 13.47 -4.98
CA ASP A 174 2.63 14.19 -5.62
C ASP A 174 1.46 13.23 -5.89
N LYS A 175 1.76 12.00 -6.30
CA LYS A 175 0.75 10.94 -6.44
C LYS A 175 0.09 10.54 -5.11
N LEU A 176 0.82 10.53 -4.00
CA LEU A 176 0.23 10.29 -2.68
C LEU A 176 -0.75 11.39 -2.26
N VAL A 177 -0.47 12.64 -2.64
CA VAL A 177 -1.38 13.78 -2.40
C VAL A 177 -2.64 13.65 -3.27
N GLU A 178 -2.49 13.38 -4.56
CA GLU A 178 -3.62 13.14 -5.47
C GLU A 178 -4.52 12.01 -4.96
N LEU A 179 -3.92 10.93 -4.45
CA LEU A 179 -4.63 9.82 -3.85
C LEU A 179 -5.42 10.24 -2.60
N GLN A 180 -4.82 11.08 -1.75
CA GLN A 180 -5.47 11.60 -0.55
C GLN A 180 -6.67 12.50 -0.88
N ASP A 181 -6.54 13.32 -1.92
CA ASP A 181 -7.61 14.19 -2.40
C ASP A 181 -8.76 13.38 -2.98
N THR A 182 -8.44 12.36 -3.79
CA THR A 182 -9.43 11.44 -4.37
C THR A 182 -10.19 10.69 -3.27
N ILE A 183 -9.49 10.19 -2.23
CA ILE A 183 -10.12 9.55 -1.07
C ILE A 183 -11.03 10.54 -0.32
N SER A 184 -10.59 11.78 -0.17
CA SER A 184 -11.38 12.83 0.51
C SER A 184 -12.66 13.15 -0.25
N PHE A 185 -12.56 13.28 -1.57
CA PHE A 185 -13.70 13.47 -2.44
C PHE A 185 -14.68 12.31 -2.35
N ALA A 186 -14.20 11.07 -2.51
CA ALA A 186 -15.05 9.88 -2.44
C ALA A 186 -15.79 9.75 -1.11
N LYS A 187 -15.11 10.01 0.01
CA LYS A 187 -15.75 9.99 1.33
C LYS A 187 -16.79 11.10 1.52
N ALA A 188 -16.55 12.29 0.98
CA ALA A 188 -17.52 13.38 1.02
C ALA A 188 -18.76 13.05 0.17
N ALA A 189 -18.57 12.51 -1.04
CA ALA A 189 -19.64 12.06 -1.92
C ALA A 189 -20.52 11.00 -1.25
N SER A 190 -19.90 9.98 -0.65
CA SER A 190 -20.62 8.93 0.11
C SER A 190 -21.39 9.48 1.33
N SER A 191 -20.86 10.49 2.03
CA SER A 191 -21.58 11.12 3.14
C SER A 191 -22.80 11.92 2.67
N SER A 192 -22.72 12.57 1.51
CA SER A 192 -23.84 13.32 0.92
C SER A 192 -24.95 12.41 0.38
N SER A 193 -24.59 11.25 -0.18
CA SER A 193 -25.56 10.29 -0.75
C SER A 193 -26.30 9.47 0.33
N ILE A 194 -25.67 9.20 1.48
CA ILE A 194 -26.35 8.58 2.64
C ILE A 194 -27.49 9.46 3.18
N SER A 195 -27.38 10.79 3.05
CA SER A 195 -28.45 11.73 3.44
C SER A 195 -29.75 11.56 2.63
N PHE A 196 -29.68 11.03 1.39
CA PHE A 196 -30.85 10.77 0.55
C PHE A 196 -31.26 9.29 0.53
N ASN A 197 -30.29 8.37 0.57
CA ASN A 197 -30.55 6.93 0.51
C ASN A 197 -30.87 6.27 1.86
N GLY A 198 -30.79 6.99 2.98
CA GLY A 198 -31.20 6.51 4.30
C GLY A 198 -32.68 6.07 4.39
N ILE A 199 -33.49 6.39 3.38
CA ILE A 199 -34.91 6.01 3.29
C ILE A 199 -35.13 4.77 2.40
N ILE A 200 -34.19 4.40 1.52
CA ILE A 200 -34.41 3.35 0.51
C ILE A 200 -33.15 2.48 0.37
N ASN A 201 -33.25 1.21 0.78
CA ASN A 201 -32.32 0.10 0.53
C ASN A 201 -31.15 -0.14 1.52
N ALA A 202 -31.50 -0.69 2.68
CA ALA A 202 -30.61 -1.60 3.41
C ALA A 202 -30.57 -3.00 2.74
N ARG A 203 -29.84 -3.14 1.63
CA ARG A 203 -29.43 -4.47 1.14
C ARG A 203 -27.91 -4.53 1.05
N LYS A 204 -27.30 -5.17 2.04
CA LYS A 204 -25.89 -5.60 2.01
C LYS A 204 -25.68 -6.51 0.79
N ARG A 205 -24.90 -6.06 -0.19
CA ARG A 205 -24.43 -6.91 -1.29
C ARG A 205 -23.28 -7.78 -0.80
N SER A 206 -23.31 -9.05 -1.19
CA SER A 206 -22.22 -10.02 -0.98
C SER A 206 -21.01 -9.68 -1.88
N PRO A 207 -19.77 -9.95 -1.43
CA PRO A 207 -18.58 -9.81 -2.27
C PRO A 207 -18.67 -10.70 -3.51
N SER A 208 -18.12 -10.26 -4.65
CA SER A 208 -17.97 -11.12 -5.82
C SER A 208 -16.82 -12.11 -5.60
N PRO A 209 -17.01 -13.42 -5.86
CA PRO A 209 -15.98 -14.45 -5.67
C PRO A 209 -14.73 -14.31 -6.55
N GLU A 210 -14.72 -13.41 -7.54
CA GLU A 210 -13.64 -13.30 -8.54
C GLU A 210 -12.43 -12.45 -8.11
N ASP A 211 -12.49 -11.70 -6.99
CA ASP A 211 -11.40 -10.81 -6.56
C ASP A 211 -10.83 -11.15 -5.17
N PHE A 212 -10.28 -12.36 -5.06
CA PHE A 212 -9.67 -12.88 -3.84
C PHE A 212 -8.16 -12.61 -3.77
N THR A 213 -7.62 -12.39 -2.56
CA THR A 213 -6.17 -12.28 -2.30
C THR A 213 -5.70 -13.45 -1.45
N PHE A 214 -4.95 -14.39 -2.03
CA PHE A 214 -4.46 -15.55 -1.29
C PHE A 214 -3.37 -15.17 -0.28
N PHE A 215 -3.61 -15.48 0.99
CA PHE A 215 -2.59 -15.45 2.04
C PHE A 215 -2.19 -16.89 2.37
N SER A 216 -0.89 -17.18 2.35
CA SER A 216 -0.40 -18.52 2.68
C SER A 216 -0.74 -18.84 4.14
N PRO A 217 -1.26 -20.04 4.45
CA PRO A 217 -1.45 -20.48 5.83
C PRO A 217 -0.12 -20.44 6.59
N LYS A 218 -0.14 -20.05 7.87
CA LYS A 218 1.01 -20.31 8.74
C LYS A 218 1.06 -21.81 8.96
N ARG A 219 2.23 -22.45 8.77
CA ARG A 219 2.44 -23.82 9.24
C ARG A 219 2.11 -23.84 10.74
N SER A 220 1.08 -24.59 11.12
CA SER A 220 0.88 -24.99 12.51
C SER A 220 2.05 -25.89 12.87
N HIS A 221 2.88 -25.42 13.80
CA HIS A 221 3.76 -26.30 14.57
C HIS A 221 2.94 -26.94 15.68
#